data_AF-A0A2A2LEB7-F1
#
_entry.id   AF-A0A2A2LEB7-F1
#
_cell.length_a   1.000
_cell.length_b   1.000
_cell.length_c   1.000
_cell.angle_alpha   90.00
_cell.angle_beta   90.00
_cell.angle_gamma   90.00
#
_symmetry.space_group_name_H-M   'P 1'
#
loop_
_entity.id
_entity.type
_entity.pdbx_description
1 polymer ?
#
loop_
_entity_poly.entity_id
_entity_poly.type
_entity_poly.pdbx_seq_one_letter_code
_entity_poly.pdbx_strand_id
1 'polypeptide(L)'
;MHAQSQNPASFKRDIPFLFLHPGRANRGIGLALVKEFLKHKDVGIVIAAARHPTKATALKVISDPRLHIVELDVNSDESIKNSYKEVEKIVGNHGLNVLINNAGILLSYSTKPDGKISRDTLIRAFNTNVFGTVITTQVQ
;
A
#
# COMPACT_ATOMS: atom_id res chain seq x y z
N MET A 1 36.38 11.78 -17.70
CA MET A 1 34.95 12.03 -17.96
C MET A 1 34.49 11.10 -19.07
N HIS A 2 33.86 9.98 -18.72
CA HIS A 2 33.16 9.12 -19.68
C HIS A 2 31.73 8.93 -19.17
N ALA A 3 30.83 9.76 -19.68
CA ALA A 3 29.40 9.57 -19.53
C ALA A 3 28.99 8.41 -20.45
N GLN A 4 28.67 7.26 -19.87
CA GLN A 4 28.00 6.20 -20.60
C GLN A 4 26.59 6.67 -20.93
N SER A 5 26.30 6.79 -22.22
CA SER A 5 24.98 7.10 -22.76
C SER A 5 24.00 5.98 -22.38
N GLN A 6 23.07 6.28 -21.47
CA GLN A 6 21.95 5.37 -21.23
C GLN A 6 20.97 5.44 -22.41
N ASN A 7 20.79 4.30 -23.05
CA ASN A 7 19.83 4.09 -24.13
C ASN A 7 18.39 4.25 -23.59
N PRO A 8 17.55 5.14 -24.15
CA PRO A 8 16.18 5.39 -23.66
C PRO A 8 15.20 4.23 -23.92
N ALA A 9 15.60 3.18 -24.64
CA ALA A 9 14.73 2.06 -25.02
C ALA A 9 14.70 0.88 -24.02
N SER A 10 15.40 0.94 -22.89
CA SER A 10 15.47 -0.16 -21.91
C SER A 10 14.55 -0.02 -20.70
N PHE A 11 13.67 0.98 -20.64
CA PHE A 11 12.61 1.06 -19.62
C PHE A 11 11.42 0.18 -20.00
N LYS A 12 11.66 -1.12 -20.23
CA LYS A 12 10.64 -2.16 -20.04
C LYS A 12 10.91 -2.75 -18.66
N ARG A 13 10.62 -1.99 -17.62
CA ARG A 13 10.69 -2.51 -16.25
C ARG A 13 9.35 -3.15 -15.99
N ASP A 14 9.33 -4.46 -15.77
CA ASP A 14 8.26 -5.07 -15.00
C ASP A 14 8.11 -4.20 -13.75
N ILE A 15 6.99 -3.47 -13.63
CA ILE A 15 6.82 -2.48 -12.56
C ILE A 15 6.10 -3.17 -11.38
N PRO A 16 6.79 -3.60 -10.33
CA PRO A 16 6.18 -3.95 -9.06
C PRO A 16 5.59 -2.72 -8.37
N PHE A 17 4.29 -2.82 -8.08
CA PHE A 17 3.53 -1.85 -7.29
C PHE A 17 3.17 -2.45 -5.94
N LEU A 18 3.35 -1.68 -4.87
CA LEU A 18 2.89 -1.99 -3.52
C LEU A 18 1.84 -0.98 -3.11
N PHE A 19 0.65 -1.48 -2.83
CA PHE A 19 -0.49 -0.72 -2.38
C PHE A 19 -0.74 -0.98 -0.89
N LEU A 20 -0.88 0.08 -0.10
CA LEU A 20 -0.97 -0.02 1.36
C LEU A 20 -2.36 0.37 1.92
N HIS A 21 -2.89 -0.56 2.75
CA HIS A 21 -3.74 -0.37 3.94
C HIS A 21 -5.31 -0.42 3.72
N PRO A 22 -6.06 -0.81 4.79
CA PRO A 22 -7.22 -1.63 5.01
C PRO A 22 -8.48 -0.79 5.22
N GLY A 23 -9.60 -1.48 5.38
CA GLY A 23 -10.90 -0.84 5.54
C GLY A 23 -11.53 -0.44 4.21
N ARG A 24 -10.73 -0.31 3.15
CA ARG A 24 -11.20 -0.01 1.79
C ARG A 24 -10.48 -0.77 0.66
N ALA A 25 -9.61 -1.73 0.97
CA ALA A 25 -9.15 -2.70 -0.03
C ALA A 25 -10.30 -3.64 -0.48
N ASN A 26 -11.40 -3.71 0.27
CA ASN A 26 -12.64 -4.40 -0.09
C ASN A 26 -13.69 -3.49 -0.79
N ARG A 27 -13.55 -2.15 -0.72
CA ARG A 27 -14.38 -1.12 -1.40
C ARG A 27 -13.65 0.24 -1.40
N GLY A 28 -13.41 0.86 -2.55
CA GLY A 28 -12.88 2.24 -2.65
C GLY A 28 -11.75 2.41 -3.65
N ILE A 29 -10.98 3.50 -3.51
CA ILE A 29 -9.94 3.92 -4.46
C ILE A 29 -8.87 2.82 -4.62
N GLY A 30 -8.44 2.20 -3.53
CA GLY A 30 -7.44 1.14 -3.57
C GLY A 30 -7.81 -0.06 -4.43
N LEU A 31 -9.02 -0.59 -4.25
CA LEU A 31 -9.52 -1.69 -5.06
C LEU A 31 -9.68 -1.29 -6.53
N ALA A 32 -10.11 -0.06 -6.80
CA ALA A 32 -10.21 0.46 -8.16
C ALA A 32 -8.84 0.56 -8.84
N LEU A 33 -7.83 1.05 -8.12
CA LEU A 33 -6.45 1.10 -8.61
C LEU A 33 -5.91 -0.29 -8.91
N VAL A 34 -6.07 -1.26 -8.00
CA VAL A 34 -5.67 -2.66 -8.27
C VAL A 34 -6.31 -3.18 -9.55
N LYS A 35 -7.62 -3.00 -9.70
CA LYS A 35 -8.34 -3.43 -10.91
C LYS A 35 -7.84 -2.71 -12.17
N GLU A 36 -7.55 -1.42 -12.07
CA GLU A 36 -7.07 -0.63 -13.20
C GLU A 36 -5.66 -1.05 -13.62
N PHE A 37 -4.73 -1.18 -12.67
CA PHE A 37 -3.37 -1.63 -12.96
C PHE A 37 -3.33 -3.02 -13.60
N LEU A 38 -4.19 -3.93 -13.16
CA LEU A 38 -4.29 -5.26 -13.76
C LEU A 38 -4.82 -5.24 -15.21
N LYS A 39 -5.45 -4.16 -15.69
CA LYS A 39 -5.79 -4.02 -17.12
C LYS A 39 -4.56 -3.76 -17.99
N HIS A 40 -3.49 -3.22 -17.43
CA HIS A 40 -2.27 -2.90 -18.16
C HIS A 40 -1.32 -4.11 -18.15
N LYS A 41 -0.97 -4.60 -19.34
CA LYS A 41 -0.12 -5.80 -19.50
C LYS A 41 1.34 -5.54 -19.13
N ASP A 42 1.78 -4.29 -19.20
CA ASP A 42 3.14 -3.88 -18.85
C ASP A 42 3.37 -3.81 -17.32
N VAL A 43 2.30 -3.95 -16.53
CA VAL A 43 2.39 -4.09 -15.07
C VAL A 43 2.63 -5.56 -14.75
N GLY A 44 3.84 -5.86 -14.27
CA GLY A 44 4.28 -7.23 -13.98
C GLY A 44 3.79 -7.76 -12.64
N ILE A 45 3.85 -6.95 -11.57
CA ILE A 45 3.50 -7.37 -10.20
C ILE A 45 2.61 -6.30 -9.56
N VAL A 46 1.50 -6.73 -8.98
CA VAL A 46 0.60 -5.89 -8.17
C VAL A 46 0.49 -6.50 -6.79
N ILE A 47 0.93 -5.77 -5.77
CA ILE A 47 0.83 -6.19 -4.37
C ILE A 47 -0.23 -5.33 -3.68
N ALA A 48 -1.28 -5.96 -3.18
CA ALA A 48 -2.34 -5.32 -2.42
C ALA A 48 -2.24 -5.71 -0.94
N ALA A 49 -2.07 -4.73 -0.06
CA ALA A 49 -1.99 -4.98 1.37
C ALA A 49 -3.34 -4.80 2.07
N ALA A 50 -3.65 -5.70 3.02
CA ALA A 50 -4.82 -5.61 3.87
C ALA A 50 -4.50 -6.04 5.31
N ARG A 51 -5.10 -5.39 6.32
CA ARG A 51 -4.96 -5.78 7.74
C ARG A 51 -5.36 -7.23 8.01
N HIS A 52 -6.35 -7.72 7.28
CA HIS A 52 -6.84 -9.08 7.40
C HIS A 52 -7.10 -9.62 5.99
N PRO A 53 -6.09 -10.21 5.32
CA PRO A 53 -6.22 -10.75 3.97
C PRO A 53 -7.39 -11.73 3.82
N THR A 54 -7.68 -12.51 4.87
CA THR A 54 -8.81 -13.44 4.93
C THR A 54 -10.17 -12.77 4.74
N LYS A 55 -10.33 -11.51 5.16
CA LYS A 55 -11.57 -10.72 5.06
C LYS A 55 -11.63 -9.85 3.79
N ALA A 56 -10.57 -9.84 2.96
CA ALA A 56 -10.50 -9.03 1.74
C ALA A 56 -11.20 -9.70 0.55
N THR A 57 -12.48 -10.04 0.69
CA THR A 57 -13.25 -10.84 -0.29
C THR A 57 -13.19 -10.25 -1.71
N ALA A 58 -13.32 -8.93 -1.86
CA ALA A 58 -13.29 -8.29 -3.18
C ALA A 58 -11.93 -8.36 -3.89
N LEU A 59 -10.82 -8.45 -3.14
CA LEU A 59 -9.50 -8.71 -3.72
C LEU A 59 -9.35 -10.19 -4.06
N LYS A 60 -9.83 -11.09 -3.17
CA LYS A 60 -9.75 -12.54 -3.39
C LYS A 60 -10.55 -13.05 -4.59
N VAL A 61 -11.56 -12.31 -5.03
CA VAL A 61 -12.34 -12.62 -6.26
C VAL A 61 -11.55 -12.31 -7.52
N ILE A 62 -10.52 -11.46 -7.46
CA ILE A 62 -9.67 -11.15 -8.61
C ILE A 62 -8.67 -12.29 -8.80
N SER A 63 -8.87 -13.08 -9.84
CA SER A 63 -7.96 -14.15 -10.23
C SER A 63 -6.98 -13.64 -11.29
N ASP A 64 -5.86 -13.07 -10.85
CA ASP A 64 -4.74 -12.67 -11.72
C ASP A 64 -3.43 -13.16 -11.09
N PRO A 65 -2.56 -13.89 -11.82
CA PRO A 65 -1.31 -14.41 -11.26
C PRO A 65 -0.33 -13.33 -10.84
N ARG A 66 -0.50 -12.09 -11.31
CA ARG A 66 0.33 -10.93 -10.94
C ARG A 66 -0.12 -10.28 -9.63
N LEU A 67 -1.30 -10.62 -9.13
CA LEU A 67 -1.86 -10.07 -7.91
C LEU A 67 -1.43 -10.87 -6.68
N HIS A 68 -0.70 -10.23 -5.78
CA HIS A 68 -0.33 -10.77 -4.48
C HIS A 68 -1.06 -10.00 -3.38
N ILE A 69 -1.62 -10.72 -2.40
CA ILE A 69 -2.28 -10.10 -1.25
C ILE A 69 -1.42 -10.36 -0.02
N VAL A 70 -0.95 -9.29 0.63
CA VAL A 70 -0.09 -9.36 1.82
C VAL A 70 -0.79 -8.79 3.04
N GLU A 71 -0.40 -9.25 4.22
CA GLU A 71 -0.89 -8.66 5.46
C GLU A 71 -0.15 -7.35 5.77
N LEU A 72 -0.90 -6.34 6.22
CA LEU A 72 -0.33 -5.09 6.73
C LEU A 72 -1.29 -4.31 7.63
N ASP A 73 -0.85 -4.04 8.85
CA ASP A 73 -1.35 -2.98 9.71
C ASP A 73 -0.30 -1.88 9.87
N VAL A 74 -0.58 -0.67 9.36
CA VAL A 74 0.35 0.47 9.46
C VAL A 74 0.43 1.04 10.88
N ASN A 75 -0.38 0.53 11.81
CA ASN A 75 -0.28 0.89 13.23
C ASN A 75 0.57 -0.14 14.02
N SER A 76 1.19 -1.11 13.36
CA SER A 76 2.04 -2.13 13.98
C SER A 76 3.37 -2.23 13.25
N ASP A 77 4.45 -1.81 13.91
CA ASP A 77 5.80 -1.87 13.34
C ASP A 77 6.22 -3.31 13.00
N GLU A 78 5.78 -4.29 13.79
CA GLU A 78 6.01 -5.71 13.50
C GLU A 78 5.26 -6.15 12.23
N SER A 79 4.01 -5.72 12.06
CA SER A 79 3.25 -6.00 10.83
C SER A 79 3.91 -5.35 9.61
N ILE A 80 4.37 -4.10 9.72
CA ILE A 80 5.10 -3.41 8.65
C ILE A 80 6.37 -4.19 8.28
N LYS A 81 7.17 -4.58 9.28
CA LYS A 81 8.42 -5.34 9.07
C LYS A 81 8.18 -6.70 8.44
N ASN A 82 7.12 -7.40 8.84
CA ASN A 82 6.78 -8.71 8.27
C ASN A 82 6.26 -8.55 6.83
N SER A 83 5.43 -7.55 6.57
CA SER A 83 4.97 -7.21 5.22
C SER A 83 6.13 -6.88 4.29
N TYR A 84 7.12 -6.12 4.75
CA TYR A 84 8.33 -5.83 4.00
C TYR A 84 9.06 -7.11 3.55
N LYS A 85 9.27 -8.06 4.46
CA LYS A 85 9.91 -9.35 4.13
C LYS A 85 9.11 -10.17 3.12
N GLU A 86 7.79 -10.10 3.16
CA GLU A 86 6.94 -10.76 2.16
C GLU A 86 7.06 -10.08 0.79
N VAL A 87 7.01 -8.75 0.76
CA VAL A 87 7.18 -7.94 -0.45
C VAL A 87 8.55 -8.19 -1.08
N GLU A 88 9.61 -8.19 -0.28
CA GLU A 88 10.99 -8.44 -0.73
C GLU A 88 11.09 -9.78 -1.48
N LYS A 89 10.44 -10.83 -0.98
CA LYS A 89 10.39 -12.14 -1.65
C LYS A 89 9.61 -12.11 -2.96
N ILE A 90 8.54 -11.32 -3.03
CA ILE A 90 7.69 -11.20 -4.22
C ILE A 90 8.43 -10.44 -5.33
N VAL A 91 9.06 -9.30 -4.99
CA VAL A 91 9.72 -8.44 -5.99
C VAL A 91 11.13 -8.92 -6.35
N GLY A 92 11.80 -9.62 -5.42
CA GLY A 92 13.16 -10.10 -5.56
C GLY A 92 14.13 -8.96 -5.93
N ASN A 93 15.04 -9.24 -6.86
CA ASN A 93 16.07 -8.28 -7.27
C ASN A 93 15.54 -7.08 -8.07
N HIS A 94 14.27 -7.09 -8.49
CA HIS A 94 13.67 -5.95 -9.18
C HIS A 94 13.39 -4.77 -8.24
N GLY A 95 13.27 -5.06 -6.94
CA GLY A 95 12.89 -4.08 -5.93
C GLY A 95 11.46 -3.56 -6.12
N LEU A 96 11.06 -2.60 -5.31
CA LEU A 96 9.74 -1.96 -5.42
C LEU A 96 9.86 -0.64 -6.21
N ASN A 97 9.03 -0.43 -7.24
CA ASN A 97 9.11 0.81 -8.03
C ASN A 97 8.13 1.88 -7.59
N VAL A 98 6.93 1.49 -7.16
CA VAL A 98 5.88 2.43 -6.79
C VAL A 98 5.20 1.98 -5.52
N LEU A 99 5.15 2.90 -4.56
CA LEU A 99 4.46 2.75 -3.29
C LEU A 99 3.27 3.70 -3.24
N ILE A 100 2.06 3.15 -3.07
CA ILE A 100 0.84 3.95 -2.89
C ILE A 100 0.35 3.80 -1.46
N ASN A 101 0.62 4.83 -0.66
CA ASN A 101 0.11 4.96 0.71
C ASN A 101 -1.37 5.36 0.69
N ASN A 102 -2.28 4.39 0.56
CA ASN A 102 -3.72 4.63 0.61
C ASN A 102 -4.31 4.42 2.02
N ALA A 103 -3.45 4.10 2.98
CA ALA A 103 -3.77 3.96 4.39
C ALA A 103 -4.52 5.14 4.95
N GLY A 104 -5.79 4.93 5.34
CA GLY A 104 -6.56 6.04 5.88
C GLY A 104 -7.75 5.63 6.72
N ILE A 105 -7.89 6.29 7.87
CA ILE A 105 -9.13 6.35 8.63
C ILE A 105 -9.63 7.79 8.70
N LEU A 106 -10.95 7.95 8.65
CA LEU A 106 -11.63 9.19 8.99
C LEU A 106 -12.41 8.93 10.27
N LEU A 107 -11.99 9.58 11.34
CA LEU A 107 -12.66 9.51 12.64
C LEU A 107 -13.52 10.77 12.82
N SER A 108 -14.71 10.60 13.39
CA SER A 108 -15.56 11.74 13.74
C SER A 108 -14.84 12.64 14.74
N TYR A 109 -14.67 13.90 14.39
CA TYR A 109 -14.02 14.91 15.21
C TYR A 109 -14.67 16.27 14.96
N SER A 110 -14.97 17.02 16.02
CA SER A 110 -15.61 18.33 15.93
C SER A 110 -15.02 19.28 16.96
N THR A 111 -14.73 20.50 16.52
CA THR A 111 -14.29 21.63 17.35
C THR A 111 -15.42 22.63 17.60
N LYS A 112 -16.64 22.33 17.14
CA LYS A 112 -17.83 23.15 17.44
C LYS A 112 -18.16 23.12 18.94
N PRO A 113 -18.95 24.07 19.46
CA PRO A 113 -19.29 24.12 20.89
C PRO A 113 -19.96 22.85 21.44
N ASP A 114 -20.67 22.10 20.60
CA ASP A 114 -21.31 20.81 20.91
C ASP A 114 -20.40 19.59 20.61
N GLY A 115 -19.21 19.83 20.05
CA GLY A 115 -18.23 18.80 19.71
C GLY A 115 -17.37 18.39 20.90
N LYS A 116 -16.93 17.13 20.90
CA LYS A 116 -15.97 16.62 21.89
C LYS A 116 -14.54 16.72 21.34
N ILE A 117 -13.75 17.65 21.88
CA ILE A 117 -12.31 17.68 21.67
C ILE A 117 -11.71 16.43 22.31
N SER A 118 -11.13 15.56 21.49
CA SER A 118 -10.61 14.26 21.91
C SER A 118 -9.17 14.09 21.45
N ARG A 119 -8.23 14.13 22.40
CA ARG A 119 -6.82 13.83 22.14
C ARG A 119 -6.63 12.42 21.59
N ASP A 120 -7.35 11.44 22.14
CA ASP A 120 -7.29 10.05 21.66
C ASP A 120 -7.67 9.93 20.19
N THR A 121 -8.73 10.63 19.77
CA THR A 121 -9.18 10.62 18.37
C THR A 121 -8.11 11.21 17.44
N LEU A 122 -7.47 12.30 17.85
CA LEU A 122 -6.38 12.91 17.08
C LEU A 122 -5.17 11.97 17.01
N ILE A 123 -4.74 11.40 18.14
CA ILE A 123 -3.61 10.45 18.18
C ILE A 123 -3.88 9.27 17.24
N ARG A 124 -5.08 8.70 17.27
CA ARG A 124 -5.45 7.57 16.39
C ARG A 124 -5.42 7.96 14.91
N ALA A 125 -5.97 9.12 14.56
CA ALA A 125 -5.93 9.60 13.18
C ALA A 125 -4.50 9.85 12.70
N PHE A 126 -3.65 10.46 13.54
CA PHE A 126 -2.24 10.70 13.22
C PHE A 126 -1.44 9.40 13.13
N ASN A 127 -1.66 8.46 14.05
CA ASN A 127 -1.01 7.16 14.02
C ASN A 127 -1.23 6.44 12.70
N THR A 128 -2.47 6.39 12.20
CA THR A 128 -2.76 5.69 10.93
C THR A 128 -2.37 6.51 9.71
N ASN A 129 -2.82 7.77 9.62
CA ASN A 129 -2.75 8.54 8.38
C ASN A 129 -1.38 9.20 8.16
N VAL A 130 -0.63 9.45 9.24
CA VAL A 130 0.65 10.18 9.21
C VAL A 130 1.79 9.24 9.58
N PHE A 131 1.85 8.75 10.81
CA PHE A 131 3.00 7.97 11.27
C PHE A 131 3.10 6.64 10.54
N GLY A 132 1.99 5.91 10.39
CA GLY A 132 1.96 4.68 9.62
C GLY A 132 2.44 4.87 8.18
N THR A 133 2.03 5.95 7.51
CA THR A 133 2.52 6.33 6.18
C THR A 133 4.02 6.56 6.16
N VAL A 134 4.54 7.34 7.11
CA VAL A 134 5.97 7.66 7.21
C VAL A 134 6.80 6.41 7.46
N ILE A 135 6.44 5.63 8.50
CA ILE A 135 7.19 4.43 8.88
C ILE A 135 7.18 3.41 7.74
N THR A 136 6.03 3.16 7.11
CA THR A 136 5.95 2.20 6.00
C THR A 136 6.80 2.62 4.80
N THR A 137 7.02 3.91 4.60
CA THR A 137 7.88 4.43 3.53
C THR A 137 9.37 4.33 3.86
N GLN A 138 9.73 4.29 5.15
CA GLN A 138 11.12 4.29 5.62
C GLN A 138 11.72 2.90 5.83
N VAL A 139 10.90 1.86 5.98
CA VAL A 139 11.40 0.51 6.27
C VAL A 139 12.27 -0.02 5.13
N GLN A 140 13.47 -0.46 5.51
CA GLN A 140 14.52 -1.11 4.70
C GLN A 140 14.64 -2.59 5.05
#